data_AF-A0A358EM01-F1
#
_entry.id   AF-A0A358EM01-F1
#
_cell.length_a   1.000
_cell.length_b   1.000
_cell.length_c   1.000
_cell.angle_alpha   90.00
_cell.angle_beta   90.00
_cell.angle_gamma   90.00
#
_symmetry.space_group_name_H-M   'P 1'
#
loop_
_entity.id
_entity.type
_entity.pdbx_description
1 polymer ?
#
loop_
_entity_poly.entity_id
_entity_poly.type
_entity_poly.pdbx_seq_one_letter_code
_entity_poly.pdbx_strand_id
1 'polypeptide(L)'
;MSVVSSAPDKKERIFRGIGVSPGVVRGRIVVLDHEQNEEPPRRHIPESEHPAELDRLQSALANTRREISDIQNQVENNLGSSESAIFDAHLLVLEDSTLIHEVKRYTQTENVNIDYAFHTVAEKYAQALGSVEDEYLRERAADIRDVTNRVLSHLCEHNLQDLSHLTEPYILIGHDLTPSQTASL
;
A
#
# COMPACT_ATOMS: atom_id res chain seq x y z
N MET A 1 34.52 22.83 -19.65
CA MET A 1 33.39 22.87 -20.58
C MET A 1 32.14 22.79 -19.72
N SER A 2 31.53 23.93 -19.44
CA SER A 2 30.47 24.07 -18.43
C SER A 2 29.18 23.41 -18.92
N VAL A 3 28.66 22.47 -18.13
CA VAL A 3 27.30 21.95 -18.30
C VAL A 3 26.35 23.04 -17.83
N VAL A 4 25.75 23.75 -18.78
CA VAL A 4 24.70 24.72 -18.51
C VAL A 4 23.48 23.93 -18.05
N SER A 5 23.19 24.03 -16.75
CA SER A 5 21.90 23.65 -16.17
C SER A 5 20.83 24.54 -16.81
N SER A 6 20.01 23.97 -17.69
CA SER A 6 18.83 24.64 -18.22
C SER A 6 17.74 24.64 -17.15
N ALA A 7 17.30 25.82 -16.72
CA ALA A 7 16.14 25.97 -15.85
C ALA A 7 14.89 25.32 -16.49
N PRO A 8 13.99 24.71 -15.71
CA PRO A 8 12.79 24.08 -16.25
C PRO A 8 11.89 25.13 -16.95
N ASP A 9 11.27 24.71 -18.06
CA ASP A 9 10.39 25.53 -18.91
C ASP A 9 9.21 26.05 -18.07
N LYS A 10 9.15 27.37 -17.84
CA LYS A 10 8.12 28.05 -17.01
C LYS A 10 6.78 28.20 -17.74
N LYS A 11 6.34 27.19 -18.47
CA LYS A 11 5.02 27.18 -19.11
C LYS A 11 4.00 26.55 -18.17
N GLU A 12 2.87 27.23 -18.03
CA GLU A 12 1.72 26.71 -17.31
C GLU A 12 1.25 25.41 -17.97
N ARG A 13 1.04 24.37 -17.16
CA ARG A 13 0.51 23.07 -17.60
C ARG A 13 -0.91 22.94 -17.06
N ILE A 14 -1.86 22.66 -17.95
CA ILE A 14 -3.28 22.48 -17.60
C ILE A 14 -3.62 21.00 -17.70
N PHE A 15 -4.13 20.43 -16.60
CA PHE A 15 -4.65 19.08 -16.54
C PHE A 15 -6.18 19.13 -16.41
N ARG A 16 -6.88 18.20 -17.06
CA ARG A 16 -8.35 18.06 -16.99
C ARG A 16 -8.69 16.67 -16.47
N GLY A 17 -9.66 16.59 -15.57
CA GLY A 17 -10.13 15.34 -14.98
C GLY A 17 -11.62 15.39 -14.65
N ILE A 18 -12.09 14.37 -13.94
CA ILE A 18 -13.47 14.28 -13.44
C ILE A 18 -13.52 14.97 -12.08
N GLY A 19 -14.43 15.94 -11.91
CA GLY A 19 -14.61 16.63 -10.64
C GLY A 19 -15.36 15.76 -9.63
N VAL A 20 -14.68 15.36 -8.55
CA VAL A 20 -15.27 14.55 -7.46
C VAL A 20 -15.79 15.40 -6.29
N SER A 21 -15.27 16.62 -6.11
CA SER A 21 -15.70 17.56 -5.06
C SER A 21 -15.61 19.02 -5.55
N PRO A 22 -16.58 19.90 -5.22
CA PRO A 22 -16.55 21.30 -5.64
C PRO A 22 -15.54 22.13 -4.83
N GLY A 23 -14.83 23.04 -5.50
CA GLY A 23 -13.92 23.98 -4.83
C GLY A 23 -12.84 24.55 -5.75
N VAL A 24 -12.12 25.57 -5.27
CA VAL A 24 -10.91 26.11 -5.93
C VAL A 24 -9.84 26.28 -4.86
N VAL A 25 -8.67 25.64 -5.06
CA VAL A 25 -7.56 25.67 -4.11
C VAL A 25 -6.27 26.11 -4.81
N ARG A 26 -5.38 26.75 -4.04
CA ARG A 26 -4.02 27.11 -4.45
C ARG A 26 -3.08 26.79 -3.31
N GLY A 27 -2.10 25.92 -3.55
CA GLY A 27 -1.18 25.46 -2.52
C GLY A 27 0.12 24.92 -3.12
N ARG A 28 1.06 24.57 -2.24
CA ARG A 28 2.27 23.84 -2.62
C ARG A 28 1.88 22.43 -3.05
N ILE A 29 2.53 21.91 -4.09
CA ILE A 29 2.32 20.54 -4.55
C ILE A 29 3.20 19.61 -3.69
N VAL A 30 2.58 18.57 -3.14
CA VAL A 30 3.25 17.39 -2.60
C VAL A 30 2.94 16.23 -3.52
N VAL A 31 3.97 15.61 -4.08
CA VAL A 31 3.81 14.45 -4.96
C VAL A 31 4.07 13.20 -4.16
N LEU A 32 3.07 12.32 -4.10
CA LEU A 32 3.25 10.95 -3.66
C LEU A 32 3.89 10.18 -4.79
N ASP A 33 5.17 9.86 -4.64
CA ASP A 33 5.86 8.99 -5.57
C ASP A 33 5.62 7.55 -5.15
N HIS A 34 4.98 6.79 -6.04
CA HIS A 34 4.54 5.43 -5.76
C HIS A 34 5.64 4.44 -6.16
N GLU A 35 6.83 4.56 -5.57
CA GLU A 35 7.90 3.55 -5.70
C GLU A 35 7.62 2.31 -4.81
N GLN A 36 6.46 2.21 -4.19
CA GLN A 36 6.13 1.14 -3.21
C GLN A 36 5.62 -0.17 -3.82
N ASN A 37 5.51 -0.28 -5.14
CA ASN A 37 5.24 -1.55 -5.83
C ASN A 37 6.53 -2.19 -6.38
N GLU A 38 7.71 -1.79 -5.89
CA GLU A 38 8.91 -2.54 -6.22
C GLU A 38 8.85 -3.92 -5.56
N GLU A 39 8.81 -4.95 -6.40
CA GLU A 39 9.00 -6.33 -5.99
C GLU A 39 10.26 -6.41 -5.11
N PRO A 40 10.15 -6.89 -3.85
CA PRO A 40 11.31 -7.01 -2.98
C PRO A 40 12.41 -7.85 -3.65
N PRO A 41 13.70 -7.60 -3.39
CA PRO A 41 14.76 -8.41 -3.98
C PRO A 41 14.65 -9.86 -3.51
N ARG A 42 14.65 -10.80 -4.45
CA ARG A 42 14.72 -12.24 -4.16
C ARG A 42 16.08 -12.58 -3.56
N ARG A 43 16.09 -13.07 -2.32
CA ARG A 43 17.27 -13.53 -1.60
C ARG A 43 17.08 -14.96 -1.16
N HIS A 44 18.11 -15.77 -1.33
CA HIS A 44 18.11 -17.12 -0.80
C HIS A 44 18.32 -17.10 0.72
N ILE A 45 17.56 -17.90 1.46
CA ILE A 45 17.69 -18.08 2.91
C ILE A 45 17.93 -19.56 3.23
N PRO A 46 18.78 -19.90 4.22
CA PRO A 46 18.92 -21.28 4.68
C PRO A 46 17.70 -21.73 5.49
N GLU A 47 17.42 -23.04 5.52
CA GLU A 47 16.29 -23.61 6.29
C GLU A 47 16.31 -23.24 7.78
N SER A 48 17.49 -23.00 8.35
CA SER A 48 17.66 -22.54 9.73
C SER A 48 17.07 -21.15 10.00
N GLU A 49 16.89 -20.33 8.97
CA GLU A 49 16.31 -18.98 9.07
C GLU A 49 14.79 -18.98 8.87
N HIS A 50 14.19 -20.08 8.41
CA HIS A 50 12.73 -20.16 8.19
C HIS A 50 11.90 -19.76 9.41
N PRO A 51 12.22 -20.16 10.67
CA PRO A 51 11.46 -19.72 11.83
C PRO A 51 11.50 -18.21 12.04
N ALA A 52 12.68 -17.59 11.90
CA ALA A 52 12.87 -16.16 12.09
C ALA A 52 12.11 -15.34 11.03
N GLU A 53 12.10 -15.81 9.79
CA GLU A 53 11.32 -15.21 8.70
C GLU A 53 9.80 -15.28 8.96
N LEU A 54 9.31 -16.39 9.51
CA LEU A 54 7.90 -16.50 9.90
C LEU A 54 7.54 -15.59 11.07
N ASP A 55 8.43 -15.43 12.05
CA ASP A 55 8.24 -14.49 13.16
C ASP A 55 8.20 -13.04 12.67
N ARG A 56 9.05 -12.68 11.67
CA ARG A 56 9.01 -11.38 10.99
C ARG A 56 7.65 -11.14 10.33
N LEU A 57 7.12 -12.13 9.59
CA LEU A 57 5.80 -12.02 8.97
C LEU A 57 4.68 -11.86 10.01
N GLN A 58 4.69 -12.66 11.08
CA GLN A 58 3.68 -12.54 12.13
C GLN A 58 3.69 -11.15 12.78
N SER A 59 4.89 -10.60 13.02
CA SER A 59 5.07 -9.26 13.57
C SER A 59 4.54 -8.19 12.62
N ALA A 60 4.86 -8.29 11.33
CA ALA A 60 4.36 -7.38 10.29
C ALA A 60 2.82 -7.42 10.20
N LEU A 61 2.23 -8.62 10.10
CA LEU A 61 0.78 -8.80 10.07
C LEU A 61 0.10 -8.22 11.32
N ALA A 62 0.68 -8.41 12.51
CA ALA A 62 0.13 -7.87 13.75
C ALA A 62 0.18 -6.33 13.80
N ASN A 63 1.25 -5.72 13.28
CA ASN A 63 1.38 -4.27 13.19
C ASN A 63 0.42 -3.69 12.15
N THR A 64 0.34 -4.28 10.96
CA THR A 64 -0.62 -3.88 9.92
C THR A 64 -2.06 -3.98 10.41
N ARG A 65 -2.41 -5.04 11.16
CA ARG A 65 -3.76 -5.18 11.75
C ARG A 65 -4.07 -3.99 12.65
N ARG A 66 -3.14 -3.64 13.53
CA ARG A 66 -3.31 -2.54 14.48
C ARG A 66 -3.50 -1.21 13.76
N GLU A 67 -2.68 -0.94 12.74
CA GLU A 67 -2.80 0.28 11.92
C GLU A 67 -4.14 0.37 11.18
N ILE A 68 -4.59 -0.71 10.54
CA ILE A 68 -5.88 -0.72 9.84
C ILE A 68 -7.03 -0.49 10.83
N SER A 69 -6.99 -1.14 12.00
CA SER A 69 -8.00 -0.90 13.04
C SER A 69 -7.97 0.54 13.58
N ASP A 70 -6.79 1.15 13.74
CA ASP A 70 -6.68 2.53 14.19
C ASP A 70 -7.26 3.51 13.15
N ILE A 71 -6.97 3.29 11.87
CA ILE A 71 -7.54 4.08 10.76
C ILE A 71 -9.06 3.89 10.69
N GLN A 72 -9.54 2.64 10.79
CA GLN A 72 -10.96 2.33 10.80
C GLN A 72 -11.69 3.08 11.91
N ASN A 73 -11.14 3.06 13.13
CA ASN A 73 -11.70 3.77 14.28
C ASN A 73 -11.70 5.29 14.05
N GLN A 74 -10.64 5.86 13.47
CA GLN A 74 -10.58 7.29 13.17
C GLN A 74 -11.65 7.69 12.14
N VAL A 75 -11.78 6.93 11.06
CA VAL A 75 -12.78 7.16 10.01
C VAL A 75 -14.19 7.00 10.57
N GLU A 76 -14.45 5.98 11.38
CA GLU A 76 -15.76 5.78 11.99
C GLU A 76 -16.16 6.96 12.87
N ASN A 77 -15.23 7.48 13.68
CA ASN A 77 -15.48 8.63 14.55
C ASN A 77 -15.69 9.94 13.78
N ASN A 78 -14.99 10.14 12.64
CA ASN A 78 -15.00 11.39 11.89
C ASN A 78 -16.09 11.44 10.81
N LEU A 79 -16.34 10.32 10.13
CA LEU A 79 -17.16 10.22 8.91
C LEU A 79 -18.33 9.23 9.06
N GLY A 80 -18.30 8.36 10.07
CA GLY A 80 -19.36 7.40 10.37
C GLY A 80 -19.08 5.97 9.88
N SER A 81 -19.89 5.03 10.35
CA SER A 81 -19.68 3.58 10.14
C SER A 81 -19.78 3.11 8.68
N SER A 82 -20.50 3.85 7.84
CA SER A 82 -20.61 3.50 6.41
C SER A 82 -19.29 3.68 5.68
N GLU A 83 -18.52 4.71 6.05
CA GLU A 83 -17.23 5.03 5.42
C GLU A 83 -16.10 4.14 5.98
N SER A 84 -16.24 3.65 7.22
CA SER A 84 -15.24 2.75 7.83
C SER A 84 -15.40 1.28 7.43
N ALA A 85 -16.53 0.89 6.85
CA ALA A 85 -16.83 -0.50 6.47
C ALA A 85 -15.87 -1.08 5.41
N ILE A 86 -15.22 -0.23 4.61
CA ILE A 86 -14.22 -0.68 3.64
C ILE A 86 -13.03 -1.37 4.31
N PHE A 87 -12.65 -0.94 5.53
CA PHE A 87 -11.53 -1.52 6.26
C PHE A 87 -11.80 -2.92 6.81
N ASP A 88 -13.06 -3.34 6.90
CA ASP A 88 -13.40 -4.73 7.24
C ASP A 88 -12.90 -5.69 6.16
N ALA A 89 -12.98 -5.30 4.89
CA ALA A 89 -12.45 -6.09 3.78
C ALA A 89 -10.91 -6.22 3.88
N HIS A 90 -10.22 -5.13 4.23
CA HIS A 90 -8.78 -5.12 4.44
C HIS A 90 -8.36 -6.07 5.57
N LEU A 91 -9.07 -6.05 6.70
CA LEU A 91 -8.83 -6.95 7.82
C LEU A 91 -9.06 -8.42 7.45
N LEU A 92 -10.12 -8.71 6.67
CA LEU A 92 -10.39 -10.07 6.18
C LEU A 92 -9.27 -10.60 5.28
N VAL A 93 -8.71 -9.75 4.40
CA VAL A 93 -7.57 -10.13 3.55
C VAL A 93 -6.34 -10.44 4.41
N LEU A 94 -6.06 -9.61 5.40
CA LEU A 94 -4.92 -9.77 6.31
C LEU A 94 -5.00 -11.07 7.14
N GLU A 95 -6.21 -11.55 7.40
CA GLU A 95 -6.48 -12.74 8.20
C GLU A 95 -6.65 -14.03 7.38
N ASP A 96 -6.50 -13.95 6.04
CA ASP A 96 -6.66 -15.11 5.18
C ASP A 96 -5.55 -16.16 5.43
N SER A 97 -5.94 -17.22 6.16
CA SER A 97 -5.07 -18.34 6.47
C SER A 97 -4.53 -19.05 5.22
N THR A 98 -5.25 -19.02 4.10
CA THR A 98 -4.83 -19.64 2.82
C THR A 98 -3.64 -18.90 2.25
N LEU A 99 -3.71 -17.56 2.20
CA LEU A 99 -2.61 -16.71 1.75
C LEU A 99 -1.39 -16.92 2.65
N ILE A 100 -1.56 -16.87 3.97
CA ILE A 100 -0.46 -17.05 4.94
C ILE A 100 0.18 -18.44 4.80
N HIS A 101 -0.63 -19.49 4.64
CA HIS A 101 -0.12 -20.84 4.40
C HIS A 101 0.66 -20.96 3.09
N GLU A 102 0.18 -20.32 2.02
CA GLU A 102 0.85 -20.34 0.72
C GLU A 102 2.17 -19.58 0.76
N VAL A 103 2.23 -18.44 1.46
CA VAL A 103 3.48 -17.69 1.71
C VAL A 103 4.48 -18.53 2.48
N LYS A 104 4.05 -19.17 3.58
CA LYS A 104 4.90 -20.08 4.36
C LYS A 104 5.42 -21.23 3.51
N ARG A 105 4.54 -21.86 2.73
CA ARG A 105 4.92 -22.95 1.83
C ARG A 105 5.96 -22.47 0.81
N TYR A 106 5.72 -21.34 0.15
CA TYR A 106 6.60 -20.80 -0.88
C TYR A 106 7.99 -20.47 -0.33
N THR A 107 8.05 -19.82 0.83
CA THR A 107 9.29 -19.54 1.58
C THR A 107 10.10 -20.81 1.80
N GLN A 108 9.43 -21.87 2.29
CA GLN A 108 10.07 -23.13 2.66
C GLN A 108 10.47 -23.99 1.46
N THR A 109 9.72 -23.96 0.35
CA THR A 109 10.02 -24.77 -0.83
C THR A 109 11.07 -24.12 -1.71
N GLU A 110 11.05 -22.80 -1.83
CA GLU A 110 11.95 -22.04 -2.70
C GLU A 110 13.19 -21.53 -1.96
N ASN A 111 13.24 -21.67 -0.63
CA ASN A 111 14.30 -21.15 0.24
C ASN A 111 14.55 -19.65 -0.01
N VAL A 112 13.48 -18.85 0.02
CA VAL A 112 13.51 -17.40 -0.24
C VAL A 112 13.04 -16.59 0.95
N ASN A 113 13.51 -15.34 1.05
CA ASN A 113 13.08 -14.37 2.05
C ASN A 113 11.55 -14.09 2.02
N ILE A 114 10.99 -13.79 3.20
CA ILE A 114 9.54 -13.75 3.44
C ILE A 114 8.85 -12.57 2.76
N ASP A 115 9.54 -11.43 2.64
CA ASP A 115 9.10 -10.23 1.92
C ASP A 115 8.88 -10.54 0.43
N TYR A 116 9.83 -11.24 -0.20
CA TYR A 116 9.69 -11.71 -1.58
C TYR A 116 8.51 -12.68 -1.70
N ALA A 117 8.49 -13.72 -0.85
CA ALA A 117 7.44 -14.73 -0.87
C ALA A 117 6.04 -14.14 -0.69
N PHE A 118 5.90 -13.19 0.24
CA PHE A 118 4.64 -12.51 0.53
C PHE A 118 4.17 -11.69 -0.68
N HIS A 119 5.04 -10.85 -1.25
CA HIS A 119 4.74 -10.08 -2.45
C HIS A 119 4.31 -10.99 -3.61
N THR A 120 5.08 -12.03 -3.93
CA THR A 120 4.80 -12.95 -5.05
C THR A 120 3.46 -13.64 -4.90
N VAL A 121 3.14 -14.14 -3.71
CA VAL A 121 1.86 -14.81 -3.46
C VAL A 121 0.72 -13.78 -3.51
N ALA A 122 0.83 -12.67 -2.79
CA ALA A 122 -0.25 -11.69 -2.74
C ALA A 122 -0.57 -11.09 -4.12
N GLU A 123 0.45 -10.77 -4.93
CA GLU A 123 0.24 -10.26 -6.29
C GLU A 123 -0.42 -11.30 -7.21
N LYS A 124 -0.12 -12.59 -7.04
CA LYS A 124 -0.84 -13.66 -7.77
C LYS A 124 -2.34 -13.68 -7.43
N TYR A 125 -2.71 -13.49 -6.17
CA TYR A 125 -4.11 -13.38 -5.76
C TYR A 125 -4.75 -12.10 -6.31
N ALA A 126 -4.07 -10.95 -6.19
CA ALA A 126 -4.55 -9.67 -6.72
C ALA A 126 -4.78 -9.73 -8.24
N GLN A 127 -3.86 -10.33 -9.00
CA GLN A 127 -4.02 -10.53 -10.44
C GLN A 127 -5.19 -11.46 -10.79
N ALA A 128 -5.35 -12.56 -10.05
CA ALA A 128 -6.47 -13.48 -10.25
C ALA A 128 -7.82 -12.76 -10.08
N LEU A 129 -7.97 -11.96 -9.01
CA LEU A 129 -9.19 -11.18 -8.78
C LEU A 129 -9.38 -10.08 -9.82
N GLY A 130 -8.33 -9.32 -10.13
CA GLY A 130 -8.40 -8.20 -11.08
C GLY A 130 -8.61 -8.62 -12.54
N SER A 131 -8.36 -9.89 -12.88
CA SER A 131 -8.62 -10.44 -14.22
C SER A 131 -10.08 -10.76 -14.50
N VAL A 132 -10.94 -10.71 -13.48
CA VAL A 132 -12.38 -10.95 -13.63
C VAL A 132 -13.04 -9.66 -14.13
N GLU A 133 -13.91 -9.76 -15.14
CA GLU A 133 -14.69 -8.63 -15.68
C GLU A 133 -15.85 -8.23 -14.74
N ASP A 134 -15.53 -7.95 -13.48
CA ASP A 134 -16.45 -7.52 -12.45
C ASP A 134 -15.82 -6.33 -11.70
N GLU A 135 -16.54 -5.20 -11.62
CA GLU A 135 -16.04 -3.99 -10.94
C GLU A 135 -15.75 -4.24 -9.46
N TYR A 136 -16.63 -4.97 -8.77
CA TYR A 136 -16.48 -5.28 -7.35
C TYR A 136 -15.23 -6.12 -7.08
N LEU A 137 -14.92 -7.07 -7.98
CA LEU A 137 -13.71 -7.90 -7.85
C LEU A 137 -12.43 -7.13 -8.20
N ARG A 138 -12.50 -6.13 -9.08
CA ARG A 138 -11.38 -5.23 -9.37
C ARG A 138 -11.08 -4.30 -8.20
N GLU A 139 -12.09 -3.76 -7.54
CA GLU A 139 -11.92 -3.00 -6.29
C GLU A 139 -11.24 -3.87 -5.21
N ARG A 140 -11.70 -5.12 -5.04
CA ARG A 140 -11.04 -6.08 -4.12
C ARG A 140 -9.57 -6.37 -4.46
N ALA A 141 -9.20 -6.36 -5.74
CA ALA A 141 -7.81 -6.52 -6.14
C ALA A 141 -6.95 -5.32 -5.72
N ALA A 142 -7.50 -4.11 -5.75
CA ALA A 142 -6.83 -2.91 -5.23
C ALA A 142 -6.69 -2.99 -3.69
N ASP A 143 -7.73 -3.46 -2.98
CA ASP A 143 -7.68 -3.65 -1.53
C ASP A 143 -6.58 -4.64 -1.11
N ILE A 144 -6.44 -5.76 -1.83
CA ILE A 144 -5.35 -6.72 -1.60
C ILE A 144 -4.00 -6.05 -1.75
N ARG A 145 -3.80 -5.22 -2.79
CA ARG A 145 -2.53 -4.52 -3.00
C ARG A 145 -2.25 -3.49 -1.92
N ASP A 146 -3.26 -2.74 -1.47
CA ASP A 146 -3.12 -1.80 -0.36
C ASP A 146 -2.67 -2.50 0.93
N VAL A 147 -3.33 -3.60 1.30
CA VAL A 147 -2.92 -4.43 2.45
C VAL A 147 -1.52 -5.01 2.24
N THR A 148 -1.21 -5.47 1.03
CA THR A 148 0.10 -6.06 0.71
C THR A 148 1.22 -5.07 0.92
N ASN A 149 1.07 -3.85 0.42
CA ASN A 149 2.05 -2.78 0.54
C ASN A 149 2.28 -2.38 1.99
N ARG A 150 1.22 -2.36 2.82
CA ARG A 150 1.34 -2.13 4.26
C ARG A 150 2.08 -3.25 4.98
N VAL A 151 1.87 -4.52 4.62
CA VAL A 151 2.65 -5.60 5.24
C VAL A 151 4.12 -5.52 4.81
N LEU A 152 4.38 -5.21 3.53
CA LEU A 152 5.73 -5.06 3.00
C LEU A 152 6.48 -3.87 3.61
N SER A 153 5.80 -2.76 3.93
CA SER A 153 6.43 -1.63 4.61
C SER A 153 7.00 -2.04 5.97
N HIS A 154 6.25 -2.83 6.75
CA HIS A 154 6.73 -3.42 8.01
C HIS A 154 7.84 -4.44 7.81
N LEU A 155 7.77 -5.27 6.77
CA LEU A 155 8.79 -6.30 6.50
C LEU A 155 10.11 -5.70 6.03
N CYS A 156 10.06 -4.66 5.21
CA CYS A 156 11.22 -4.05 4.57
C CYS A 156 11.77 -2.87 5.40
N GLU A 157 11.21 -2.55 6.57
CA GLU A 157 11.53 -1.36 7.38
C GLU A 157 11.40 -0.05 6.59
N HIS A 158 10.57 -0.05 5.54
CA HIS A 158 10.27 1.15 4.78
C HIS A 158 9.13 1.87 5.49
N ASN A 159 9.37 3.11 5.91
CA ASN A 159 8.27 3.93 6.38
C ASN A 159 7.33 4.19 5.19
N LEU A 160 6.06 3.80 5.34
CA LEU A 160 4.99 4.41 4.54
C LEU A 160 5.18 5.92 4.63
N GLN A 161 5.07 6.63 3.50
CA GLN A 161 5.26 8.09 3.51
C GLN A 161 4.28 8.71 4.50
N ASP A 162 4.79 9.07 5.67
CA ASP A 162 4.00 9.65 6.73
C ASP A 162 3.70 11.11 6.38
N LEU A 163 2.45 11.35 5.99
CA LEU A 163 1.95 12.68 5.66
C LEU A 163 1.62 13.50 6.92
N SER A 164 1.68 12.91 8.12
CA SER A 164 1.34 13.59 9.39
C SER A 164 2.24 14.80 9.70
N HIS A 165 3.45 14.83 9.14
CA HIS A 165 4.39 15.94 9.29
C HIS A 165 4.04 17.18 8.44
N LEU A 166 3.12 17.05 7.47
CA LEU A 166 2.71 18.15 6.60
C LEU A 166 1.69 19.05 7.31
N THR A 167 2.20 20.11 7.94
CA THR A 167 1.40 21.04 8.76
C THR A 167 0.93 22.29 8.02
N GLU A 168 1.50 22.60 6.85
CA GLU A 168 1.08 23.73 6.00
C GLU A 168 0.10 23.26 4.92
N PRO A 169 -0.90 24.06 4.47
CA PRO A 169 -1.81 23.67 3.40
C PRO A 169 -1.10 23.25 2.11
N TYR A 170 -1.44 22.06 1.59
CA TYR A 170 -0.85 21.48 0.39
C TYR A 170 -1.89 20.92 -0.59
N ILE A 171 -1.46 20.69 -1.83
CA ILE A 171 -2.18 19.94 -2.87
C ILE A 171 -1.43 18.63 -3.05
N LEU A 172 -2.09 17.51 -2.73
CA LEU A 172 -1.53 16.18 -2.91
C LEU A 172 -1.76 15.69 -4.34
N ILE A 173 -0.73 15.14 -4.97
CA ILE A 173 -0.82 14.53 -6.30
C ILE A 173 -0.19 13.14 -6.24
N GLY A 174 -0.94 12.12 -6.66
CA GLY A 174 -0.47 10.75 -6.78
C GLY A 174 -1.00 10.11 -8.07
N HIS A 175 -0.45 8.95 -8.44
CA HIS A 175 -1.01 8.15 -9.54
C HIS A 175 -2.36 7.55 -9.17
N ASP A 176 -2.46 7.10 -7.92
CA ASP A 176 -3.66 6.62 -7.26
C ASP A 176 -3.56 6.98 -5.76
N LEU A 177 -4.70 7.09 -5.08
CA LEU A 177 -4.77 7.30 -3.64
C LEU A 177 -5.57 6.16 -3.01
N THR A 178 -4.91 5.34 -2.20
CA THR A 178 -5.60 4.22 -1.55
C THR A 178 -6.56 4.73 -0.46
N PRO A 179 -7.62 3.97 -0.10
CA PRO A 179 -8.55 4.37 0.97
C PRO A 179 -7.81 4.68 2.27
N SER A 180 -6.84 3.83 2.58
CA SER A 180 -5.82 3.97 3.59
C SER A 180 -5.10 5.33 3.64
N GLN A 181 -4.64 5.83 2.50
CA GLN A 181 -3.97 7.13 2.42
C GLN A 181 -4.96 8.27 2.55
N THR A 182 -6.12 8.14 1.91
CA THR A 182 -7.14 9.20 1.93
C THR A 182 -7.74 9.39 3.32
N ALA A 183 -7.87 8.30 4.08
CA ALA A 183 -8.36 8.30 5.46
C ALA A 183 -7.42 8.97 6.46
N SER A 184 -6.12 9.08 6.15
CA SER A 184 -5.13 9.70 7.02
C SER A 184 -4.87 11.19 6.72
N LEU A 185 -5.60 11.78 5.76
CA LEU A 185 -5.50 13.19 5.37
C LEU A 185 -6.37 14.13 6.20
#